data_AF-A0A963RUX2-F1
#
_entry.id   AF-A0A963RUX2-F1
#
_cell.length_a   1.000
_cell.length_b   1.000
_cell.length_c   1.000
_cell.angle_alpha   90.00
_cell.angle_beta   90.00
_cell.angle_gamma   90.00
#
_symmetry.space_group_name_H-M   'P 1'
#
loop_
_entity.id
_entity.type
_entity.pdbx_description
1 polymer ?
#
loop_
_entity_poly.entity_id
_entity_poly.type
_entity_poly.pdbx_seq_one_letter_code
_entity_poly.pdbx_strand_id
1 'polypeptide(L)'
;MSAAPPARAEAEPDAPLRIVKIRRDYNSWVARETIEDYALRYTPVRFRRWSAMRVANTAFGAASFLILEAVGATLLVRYGFANAFWAILATGLIIFLAGLPISVYAARFGVDMDLLTRGAGFGYIGSTITSLIYATFTFIFFALEAAVMAYALELALDIPPRWGYLICALVV
;
A
#
# COMPACT_ATOMS: atom_id res chain seq x y z
N MET A 1 6.62 74.71 -19.40
CA MET A 1 7.73 73.82 -18.97
C MET A 1 7.33 72.40 -19.38
N SER A 2 7.75 71.97 -20.58
CA SER A 2 7.31 70.72 -21.20
C SER A 2 8.19 69.57 -20.71
N ALA A 3 7.60 68.58 -20.04
CA ALA A 3 8.32 67.39 -19.56
C ALA A 3 8.70 66.48 -20.74
N ALA A 4 9.95 66.05 -20.79
CA ALA A 4 10.48 65.15 -21.81
C ALA A 4 9.88 63.73 -21.67
N PRO A 5 9.69 62.98 -22.77
CA PRO A 5 9.20 61.60 -22.71
C PRO A 5 10.24 60.66 -22.06
N PRO A 6 9.82 59.61 -21.34
CA PRO A 6 10.74 58.66 -20.72
C PRO A 6 11.49 57.86 -21.79
N ALA A 7 12.81 57.74 -21.62
CA ALA A 7 13.68 56.93 -22.45
C ALA A 7 13.21 55.46 -22.42
N ARG A 8 13.09 54.85 -23.61
CA ARG A 8 12.80 53.41 -23.74
C ARG A 8 13.96 52.63 -23.13
N ALA A 9 13.68 51.85 -22.09
CA ALA A 9 14.61 50.86 -21.58
C ALA A 9 14.90 49.85 -22.70
N GLU A 10 16.15 49.79 -23.13
CA GLU A 10 16.65 48.79 -24.07
C GLU A 10 16.44 47.41 -23.44
N ALA A 11 15.69 46.54 -24.12
CA ALA A 11 15.49 45.17 -23.68
C ALA A 11 16.83 44.42 -23.72
N GLU A 12 17.31 43.97 -22.56
CA GLU A 12 18.44 43.06 -22.46
C GLU A 12 18.21 41.85 -23.38
N PRO A 13 19.24 41.40 -24.12
CA PRO A 13 19.12 40.24 -24.98
C PRO A 13 18.81 39.00 -24.14
N ASP A 14 17.72 38.32 -24.51
CA ASP A 14 17.22 37.08 -23.92
C ASP A 14 18.38 36.09 -23.70
N ALA A 15 18.81 35.95 -22.44
CA ALA A 15 19.89 35.05 -22.09
C ALA A 15 19.47 33.63 -22.48
N PRO A 16 20.25 32.90 -23.30
CA PRO A 16 19.85 31.58 -23.72
C PRO A 16 19.74 30.70 -22.48
N LEU A 17 18.51 30.31 -22.14
CA LEU A 17 18.22 29.36 -21.06
C LEU A 17 19.05 28.11 -21.33
N ARG A 18 20.18 27.97 -20.63
CA ARG A 18 21.08 26.83 -20.79
C ARG A 18 20.42 25.63 -20.13
N ILE A 19 19.54 24.97 -20.88
CA ILE A 19 18.91 23.73 -20.48
C ILE A 19 20.01 22.67 -20.39
N VAL A 20 20.49 22.42 -19.19
CA VAL A 20 21.48 21.39 -18.89
C VAL A 20 20.87 20.03 -19.28
N LYS A 21 21.39 19.40 -20.33
CA LYS A 21 20.87 18.14 -20.91
C LYS A 21 20.68 17.02 -19.87
N ILE A 22 21.52 16.97 -18.83
CA ILE A 22 21.46 16.00 -17.72
C ILE A 22 20.08 16.03 -17.02
N ARG A 23 19.49 17.22 -16.81
CA ARG A 23 18.17 17.35 -16.19
C ARG A 23 17.07 16.78 -17.10
N ARG A 24 17.22 16.87 -18.42
CA ARG A 24 16.25 16.40 -19.41
C ARG A 24 16.31 14.88 -19.58
N ASP A 25 17.51 14.29 -19.51
CA ASP A 25 17.67 12.84 -19.59
C ASP A 25 17.14 12.16 -18.32
N TYR A 26 17.45 12.67 -17.12
CA TYR A 26 16.83 12.17 -15.87
C TYR A 26 15.30 12.32 -15.89
N ASN A 27 14.76 13.46 -16.36
CA ASN A 27 13.32 13.63 -16.57
C ASN A 27 12.74 12.66 -17.61
N SER A 28 13.50 12.28 -18.65
CA SER A 28 13.02 11.36 -19.69
C SER A 28 13.04 9.89 -19.26
N TRP A 29 13.88 9.53 -18.28
CA TRP A 29 13.88 8.22 -17.63
C TRP A 29 12.78 8.15 -16.55
N VAL A 30 12.55 9.24 -15.82
CA VAL A 30 11.41 9.39 -14.89
C VAL A 30 10.07 9.48 -15.65
N ALA A 31 10.05 10.01 -16.88
CA ALA A 31 8.84 10.19 -17.68
C ALA A 31 8.46 8.99 -18.57
N ARG A 32 9.21 7.88 -18.54
CA ARG A 32 8.78 6.62 -19.17
C ARG A 32 7.89 5.82 -18.22
N GLU A 33 6.78 6.43 -17.82
CA GLU A 33 5.67 5.85 -17.03
C GLU A 33 4.60 5.25 -17.95
N THR A 34 4.99 4.22 -18.70
CA THR A 34 4.08 3.45 -19.56
C THR A 34 4.10 2.03 -19.00
N ILE A 35 3.05 1.42 -18.45
CA ILE A 35 1.62 1.34 -18.81
C ILE A 35 0.86 1.05 -17.50
N GLU A 36 -0.23 1.78 -17.21
CA GLU A 36 -1.17 1.47 -16.10
C GLU A 36 -0.61 1.46 -14.65
N ASP A 37 0.45 2.21 -14.35
CA ASP A 37 0.95 2.33 -12.98
C ASP A 37 0.09 3.30 -12.14
N TYR A 38 -0.97 2.76 -11.52
CA TYR A 38 -1.80 3.47 -10.55
C TYR A 38 -1.37 3.23 -9.09
N ALA A 39 -0.31 2.46 -8.84
CA ALA A 39 0.17 2.22 -7.48
C ALA A 39 0.76 3.51 -6.87
N LEU A 40 1.37 4.35 -7.70
CA LEU A 40 1.98 5.62 -7.27
C LEU A 40 1.21 6.87 -7.71
N ARG A 41 -0.03 6.71 -8.22
CA ARG A 41 -0.85 7.76 -8.85
C ARG A 41 -2.32 7.62 -8.52
N TYR A 42 -3.09 8.70 -8.69
CA TYR A 42 -4.54 8.64 -8.51
C TYR A 42 -5.19 7.67 -9.51
N THR A 43 -6.08 6.81 -9.02
CA THR A 43 -6.79 5.82 -9.85
C THR A 43 -7.96 6.48 -10.59
N PRO A 44 -7.95 6.54 -11.94
CA PRO A 44 -9.00 7.17 -12.72
C PRO A 44 -10.30 6.34 -12.71
N VAL A 45 -11.43 7.04 -12.72
CA VAL A 45 -12.78 6.44 -12.64
C VAL A 45 -13.03 5.43 -13.78
N ARG A 46 -12.48 5.66 -14.98
CA ARG A 46 -12.63 4.78 -16.15
C ARG A 46 -12.05 3.37 -15.96
N PHE A 47 -11.15 3.19 -14.99
CA PHE A 47 -10.54 1.89 -14.70
C PHE A 47 -11.30 1.08 -13.64
N ARG A 48 -12.42 1.58 -13.10
CA ARG A 48 -13.31 0.84 -12.19
C ARG A 48 -14.23 -0.12 -12.94
N ARG A 49 -13.68 -1.27 -13.35
CA ARG A 49 -14.38 -2.26 -14.17
C ARG A 49 -15.03 -3.39 -13.36
N TRP A 50 -14.61 -3.60 -12.12
CA TRP A 50 -15.04 -4.71 -11.28
C TRP A 50 -16.17 -4.30 -10.33
N SER A 51 -17.13 -5.21 -10.09
CA SER A 51 -18.23 -4.97 -9.16
C SER A 51 -17.73 -4.90 -7.71
N ALA A 52 -18.42 -4.12 -6.87
CA ALA A 52 -18.08 -3.98 -5.45
C ALA A 52 -17.99 -5.33 -4.73
N MET A 53 -18.90 -6.27 -5.04
CA MET A 53 -18.90 -7.61 -4.47
C MET A 53 -17.64 -8.42 -4.85
N ARG A 54 -17.18 -8.31 -6.09
CA ARG A 54 -15.96 -9.02 -6.52
C ARG A 54 -14.73 -8.45 -5.81
N VAL A 55 -14.64 -7.13 -5.69
CA VAL A 55 -13.57 -6.45 -4.93
C VAL A 55 -13.63 -6.85 -3.46
N ALA A 56 -14.82 -6.90 -2.85
CA ALA A 56 -15.00 -7.32 -1.47
C ALA A 56 -14.56 -8.77 -1.26
N ASN A 57 -14.95 -9.70 -2.14
CA ASN A 57 -14.52 -11.09 -2.06
C ASN A 57 -13.00 -11.25 -2.20
N THR A 58 -12.36 -10.48 -3.08
CA THR A 58 -10.89 -10.45 -3.18
C THR A 58 -10.26 -9.93 -1.89
N ALA A 59 -10.83 -8.88 -1.29
CA ALA A 59 -10.35 -8.34 -0.01
C ALA A 59 -10.53 -9.35 1.15
N PHE A 60 -11.67 -10.06 1.22
CA PHE A 60 -11.88 -11.13 2.20
C PHE A 60 -10.92 -12.30 2.00
N GLY A 61 -10.66 -12.70 0.75
CA GLY A 61 -9.66 -13.71 0.43
C GLY A 61 -8.25 -13.28 0.87
N ALA A 62 -7.86 -12.03 0.58
CA ALA A 62 -6.58 -11.48 1.02
C ALA A 62 -6.47 -11.30 2.53
N ALA A 63 -7.59 -11.24 3.26
CA ALA A 63 -7.63 -11.16 4.72
C ALA A 63 -7.72 -12.53 5.41
N SER A 64 -7.81 -13.62 4.65
CA SER A 64 -7.92 -14.98 5.18
C SER A 64 -6.53 -15.57 5.41
N PHE A 65 -6.18 -15.80 6.67
CA PHE A 65 -4.85 -16.26 7.10
C PHE A 65 -4.98 -17.35 8.17
N LEU A 66 -4.27 -18.47 8.03
CA LEU A 66 -4.26 -19.56 9.01
C LEU A 66 -3.68 -19.11 10.35
N ILE A 67 -2.73 -18.17 10.34
CA ILE A 67 -2.16 -17.63 11.58
C ILE A 67 -3.21 -16.92 12.42
N LEU A 68 -4.19 -16.24 11.79
CA LEU A 68 -5.26 -15.57 12.52
C LEU A 68 -6.18 -16.58 13.22
N GLU A 69 -6.42 -17.74 12.61
CA GLU A 69 -7.16 -18.85 13.22
C GLU A 69 -6.41 -19.40 14.45
N ALA A 70 -5.10 -19.62 14.31
CA ALA A 70 -4.26 -20.07 15.42
C ALA A 70 -4.22 -19.06 16.57
N VAL A 71 -4.06 -17.76 16.27
CA VAL A 71 -4.10 -16.69 17.28
C VAL A 71 -5.48 -16.64 17.94
N GLY A 72 -6.57 -16.73 17.18
CA GLY A 72 -7.93 -16.80 17.70
C GLY A 72 -8.12 -17.96 18.68
N ALA A 73 -7.70 -19.17 18.29
CA ALA A 73 -7.75 -20.35 19.14
C ALA A 73 -6.93 -20.16 20.44
N THR A 74 -5.75 -19.55 20.36
CA THR A 74 -4.93 -19.29 21.57
C THR A 74 -5.60 -18.29 22.52
N LEU A 75 -6.32 -17.28 22.01
CA LEU A 75 -7.09 -16.34 22.83
C LEU A 75 -8.21 -17.06 23.58
N LEU A 76 -8.95 -17.95 22.90
CA LEU A 76 -10.00 -18.74 23.54
C LEU A 76 -9.44 -19.65 24.64
N VAL A 77 -8.32 -20.33 24.39
CA VAL A 77 -7.70 -21.25 25.38
C VAL A 77 -7.16 -20.49 26.59
N ARG A 78 -6.53 -19.32 26.39
CA ARG A 78 -5.88 -18.58 27.47
C ARG A 78 -6.84 -17.71 28.29
N TYR A 79 -7.83 -17.11 27.65
CA TYR A 79 -8.69 -16.09 28.26
C TYR A 79 -10.16 -16.51 28.38
N GLY A 80 -10.54 -17.66 27.80
CA GLY A 80 -11.90 -18.16 27.77
C GLY A 80 -12.75 -17.51 26.67
N PHE A 81 -13.81 -18.21 26.27
CA PHE A 81 -14.67 -17.79 25.16
C PHE A 81 -15.29 -16.40 25.36
N ALA A 82 -15.92 -16.14 26.51
CA ALA A 82 -16.64 -14.88 26.74
C ALA A 82 -15.73 -13.66 26.62
N ASN A 83 -14.53 -13.72 27.20
CA ASN A 83 -13.55 -12.62 27.14
C ASN A 83 -13.00 -12.44 25.72
N ALA A 84 -12.60 -13.54 25.07
CA ALA A 84 -12.08 -13.50 23.70
C ALA A 84 -13.13 -12.97 22.71
N PHE A 85 -14.39 -13.39 22.85
CA PHE A 85 -15.49 -12.93 22.00
C PHE A 85 -15.70 -11.41 22.08
N TRP A 86 -15.82 -10.87 23.30
CA TRP A 86 -15.99 -9.43 23.49
C TRP A 86 -14.77 -8.63 23.06
N ALA A 87 -13.55 -9.14 23.30
CA ALA A 87 -12.33 -8.50 22.84
C ALA A 87 -12.26 -8.41 21.31
N ILE A 88 -12.51 -9.52 20.61
CA ILE A 88 -12.52 -9.57 19.14
C ILE A 88 -13.59 -8.64 18.58
N LEU A 89 -14.80 -8.64 19.14
CA LEU A 89 -15.89 -7.78 18.69
C LEU A 89 -15.58 -6.30 18.92
N ALA A 90 -15.07 -5.94 20.10
CA ALA A 90 -14.71 -4.55 20.42
C ALA A 90 -13.58 -4.05 19.54
N THR A 91 -12.49 -4.81 19.38
CA THR A 91 -11.37 -4.44 18.51
C THR A 91 -11.80 -4.38 17.05
N GLY A 92 -12.61 -5.34 16.58
CA GLY A 92 -13.16 -5.35 15.23
C GLY A 92 -14.03 -4.11 14.95
N LEU A 93 -14.86 -3.72 15.91
CA LEU A 93 -15.68 -2.50 15.81
C LEU A 93 -14.81 -1.25 15.75
N ILE A 94 -13.76 -1.15 16.57
CA ILE A 94 -12.82 -0.02 16.54
C ILE A 94 -12.13 0.08 15.18
N ILE A 95 -11.60 -1.03 14.66
CA ILE A 95 -10.94 -1.08 13.36
C ILE A 95 -11.93 -0.69 12.25
N PHE A 96 -13.15 -1.21 12.30
CA PHE A 96 -14.19 -0.89 11.33
C PHE A 96 -14.57 0.59 11.35
N LEU A 97 -14.82 1.17 12.53
CA LEU A 97 -15.20 2.57 12.68
C LEU A 97 -14.07 3.53 12.27
N ALA A 98 -12.81 3.17 12.54
CA ALA A 98 -11.66 3.94 12.10
C ALA A 98 -11.40 3.78 10.59
N GLY A 99 -11.55 2.57 10.06
CA GLY A 99 -11.30 2.24 8.66
C GLY A 99 -12.37 2.77 7.71
N LEU A 100 -13.65 2.76 8.10
CA LEU A 100 -14.77 3.19 7.28
C LEU A 100 -14.58 4.59 6.66
N PRO A 101 -14.32 5.67 7.43
CA PRO A 101 -14.12 6.98 6.84
C PRO A 101 -12.91 7.01 5.90
N ILE A 102 -11.80 6.40 6.31
CA ILE A 102 -10.56 6.36 5.52
C ILE A 102 -10.81 5.68 4.16
N SER A 103 -11.41 4.49 4.18
CA SER A 103 -11.73 3.72 2.98
C SER A 103 -12.74 4.43 2.07
N VAL A 104 -13.74 5.11 2.63
CA VAL A 104 -14.71 5.89 1.84
C VAL A 104 -14.02 7.05 1.13
N TYR A 105 -13.17 7.81 1.81
CA TYR A 105 -12.46 8.93 1.19
C TYR A 105 -11.40 8.46 0.18
N ALA A 106 -10.64 7.41 0.50
CA ALA A 106 -9.70 6.78 -0.42
C ALA A 106 -10.41 6.30 -1.70
N ALA A 107 -11.57 5.67 -1.56
CA ALA A 107 -12.40 5.24 -2.69
C ALA A 107 -13.08 6.39 -3.43
N ARG A 108 -13.41 7.52 -2.79
CA ARG A 108 -13.99 8.67 -3.52
C ARG A 108 -12.94 9.40 -4.35
N PHE A 109 -11.74 9.56 -3.81
CA PHE A 109 -10.66 10.32 -4.44
C PHE A 109 -9.69 9.44 -5.26
N GLY A 110 -9.81 8.11 -5.19
CA GLY A 110 -8.92 7.20 -5.92
C GLY A 110 -7.48 7.24 -5.41
N VAL A 111 -7.32 7.28 -4.08
CA VAL A 111 -6.04 7.49 -3.40
C VAL A 111 -5.60 6.20 -2.72
N ASP A 112 -4.33 5.83 -2.93
CA ASP A 112 -3.69 4.72 -2.22
C ASP A 112 -2.93 5.19 -0.96
N MET A 113 -2.57 4.26 -0.08
CA MET A 113 -1.90 4.53 1.19
C MET A 113 -0.62 5.39 1.02
N ASP A 114 0.18 5.11 0.00
CA ASP A 114 1.41 5.85 -0.29
C ASP A 114 1.14 7.29 -0.75
N LEU A 115 -0.02 7.54 -1.36
CA LEU A 115 -0.45 8.88 -1.72
C LEU A 115 -0.98 9.67 -0.52
N LEU A 116 -1.52 8.98 0.50
CA LEU A 116 -1.96 9.64 1.74
C LEU A 116 -0.78 10.26 2.48
N THR A 117 0.37 9.58 2.55
CA THR A 117 1.57 10.13 3.22
C THR A 117 2.24 11.24 2.43
N ARG A 118 2.17 11.18 1.08
CA ARG A 118 2.54 12.31 0.23
C ARG A 118 1.63 13.52 0.46
N GLY A 119 0.31 13.29 0.49
CA GLY A 119 -0.69 14.32 0.73
C GLY A 119 -0.61 14.95 2.13
N ALA A 120 -0.09 14.20 3.11
CA ALA A 120 0.16 14.68 4.47
C ALA A 120 1.43 15.55 4.63
N GLY A 121 2.21 15.74 3.55
CA GLY A 121 3.39 16.61 3.55
C GLY A 121 4.74 15.90 3.74
N PHE A 122 4.75 14.57 3.87
CA PHE A 122 6.00 13.78 3.98
C PHE A 122 6.66 13.48 2.62
N GLY A 123 6.00 13.82 1.52
CA GLY A 123 6.52 13.65 0.16
C GLY A 123 6.90 12.20 -0.17
N TYR A 124 7.87 12.03 -1.06
CA TYR A 124 8.31 10.70 -1.53
C TYR A 124 8.95 9.84 -0.42
N ILE A 125 9.64 10.47 0.54
CA ILE A 125 10.28 9.76 1.66
C ILE A 125 9.21 9.11 2.54
N GLY A 126 8.13 9.85 2.85
CA GLY A 126 6.99 9.32 3.59
C GLY A 126 6.36 8.12 2.89
N SER A 127 6.15 8.22 1.57
CA SER A 127 5.62 7.08 0.80
C SER A 127 6.54 5.86 0.87
N THR A 128 7.85 6.03 0.69
CA THR A 128 8.78 4.89 0.73
C THR A 128 8.77 4.18 2.09
N ILE A 129 8.68 4.94 3.19
CA ILE A 129 8.61 4.37 4.53
C ILE A 129 7.31 3.59 4.71
N THR A 130 6.16 4.13 4.27
CA THR A 130 4.88 3.40 4.39
C THR A 130 4.83 2.16 3.53
N SER A 131 5.31 2.23 2.28
CA SER A 131 5.42 1.04 1.43
C SER A 131 6.33 -0.02 2.06
N LEU A 132 7.45 0.38 2.67
CA LEU A 132 8.37 -0.55 3.32
C LEU A 132 7.74 -1.23 4.54
N ILE A 133 7.03 -0.47 5.39
CA ILE A 133 6.29 -1.03 6.52
C ILE A 133 5.26 -2.05 6.02
N TYR A 134 4.50 -1.71 4.98
CA TYR A 134 3.50 -2.60 4.39
C TYR A 134 4.14 -3.86 3.80
N ALA A 135 5.18 -3.72 2.98
CA ALA A 135 5.90 -4.85 2.40
C ALA A 135 6.47 -5.77 3.48
N THR A 136 7.05 -5.20 4.55
CA THR A 136 7.59 -5.96 5.68
C THR A 136 6.49 -6.74 6.39
N PHE A 137 5.34 -6.10 6.65
CA PHE A 137 4.19 -6.78 7.22
C PHE A 137 3.75 -7.97 6.36
N THR A 138 3.64 -7.78 5.04
CA THR A 138 3.29 -8.86 4.11
C THR A 138 4.30 -10.00 4.15
N PHE A 139 5.60 -9.72 4.19
CA PHE A 139 6.63 -10.76 4.31
C PHE A 139 6.57 -11.51 5.65
N ILE A 140 6.26 -10.83 6.75
CA ILE A 140 6.09 -11.47 8.06
C ILE A 140 4.91 -12.44 8.01
N PHE A 141 3.76 -12.02 7.49
CA PHE A 141 2.59 -12.90 7.37
C PHE A 141 2.82 -14.06 6.41
N PHE A 142 3.47 -13.80 5.27
CA PHE A 142 3.90 -14.86 4.34
C PHE A 142 4.78 -15.91 5.05
N ALA A 143 5.78 -15.47 5.82
CA ALA A 143 6.66 -16.37 6.55
C ALA A 143 5.91 -17.16 7.64
N LEU A 144 4.98 -16.52 8.35
CA LEU A 144 4.16 -17.17 9.38
C LEU A 144 3.18 -18.18 8.78
N GLU A 145 2.52 -17.85 7.67
CA GLU A 145 1.66 -18.79 6.94
C GLU A 145 2.46 -20.00 6.47
N ALA A 146 3.60 -19.78 5.81
CA ALA A 146 4.46 -20.86 5.35
C ALA A 146 4.94 -21.74 6.51
N ALA A 147 5.22 -21.16 7.67
CA ALA A 147 5.60 -21.90 8.87
C ALA A 147 4.45 -22.76 9.42
N VAL A 148 3.26 -22.17 9.60
CA VAL A 148 2.07 -22.90 10.07
C VAL A 148 1.70 -24.03 9.12
N MET A 149 1.74 -23.80 7.81
CA MET A 149 1.48 -24.83 6.81
C MET A 149 2.56 -25.92 6.78
N ALA A 150 3.84 -25.58 6.98
CA ALA A 150 4.90 -26.59 7.07
C ALA A 150 4.69 -27.53 8.25
N TYR A 151 4.26 -27.02 9.42
CA TYR A 151 3.88 -27.85 10.56
C TYR A 151 2.63 -28.69 10.28
N ALA A 152 1.65 -28.14 9.55
CA ALA A 152 0.47 -28.90 9.14
C ALA A 152 0.85 -30.06 8.19
N LEU A 153 1.79 -29.85 7.27
CA LEU A 153 2.32 -30.89 6.38
C LEU A 153 3.11 -31.97 7.13
N GLU A 154 3.89 -31.58 8.13
CA GLU A 154 4.57 -32.52 9.02
C GLU A 154 3.54 -33.40 9.75
N LEU A 155 2.50 -32.80 10.33
CA LEU A 155 1.46 -33.54 11.06
C LEU A 155 0.59 -34.43 10.16
N ALA A 156 0.34 -34.01 8.91
CA ALA A 156 -0.57 -34.72 8.02
C ALA A 156 0.11 -35.78 7.13
N LEU A 157 1.37 -35.54 6.74
CA LEU A 157 2.09 -36.33 5.73
C LEU A 157 3.50 -36.75 6.19
N ASP A 158 3.87 -36.49 7.45
CA ASP A 158 5.21 -36.74 8.02
C ASP A 158 6.35 -36.10 7.21
N ILE A 159 6.07 -34.99 6.50
CA ILE A 159 7.08 -34.26 5.73
C ILE A 159 7.93 -33.42 6.70
N PRO A 160 9.27 -33.60 6.72
CA PRO A 160 10.12 -32.82 7.62
C PRO A 160 10.01 -31.30 7.36
N PRO A 161 10.02 -30.45 8.40
CA PRO A 161 9.82 -29.00 8.28
C PRO A 161 10.75 -28.29 7.29
N ARG A 162 12.01 -28.76 7.19
CA ARG A 162 12.99 -28.23 6.22
C ARG A 162 12.48 -28.24 4.77
N TRP A 163 11.72 -29.28 4.39
CA TRP A 163 11.12 -29.40 3.06
C TRP A 163 9.75 -28.73 3.02
N GLY A 164 9.00 -28.80 4.11
CA GLY A 164 7.72 -28.10 4.28
C GLY A 164 7.85 -26.60 4.03
N TYR A 165 8.85 -25.93 4.62
CA TYR A 165 9.08 -24.49 4.41
C TYR A 165 9.31 -24.14 2.95
N LEU A 166 10.13 -24.94 2.23
CA LEU A 166 10.44 -24.69 0.83
C LEU A 166 9.21 -24.90 -0.06
N ILE A 167 8.43 -25.95 0.19
CA ILE A 167 7.20 -26.24 -0.56
C ILE A 167 6.17 -25.13 -0.35
N CYS A 168 5.92 -24.76 0.91
CA CYS A 168 4.94 -23.72 1.25
C CYS A 168 5.35 -22.36 0.66
N ALA A 169 6.63 -21.99 0.73
CA ALA A 169 7.11 -20.72 0.18
C ALA A 169 7.05 -20.63 -1.36
N LEU A 170 6.97 -21.76 -2.06
CA LEU A 170 6.82 -21.80 -3.53
C LEU A 170 5.35 -21.79 -3.96
N VAL A 171 4.45 -22.30 -3.13
CA VAL A 171 3.02 -22.45 -3.44
C VAL A 171 2.22 -21.19 -3.09
N VAL A 172 2.60 -20.51 -2.01
CA VAL A 172 2.02 -19.24 -1.54
C VAL A 172 2.58 -18.08 -2.34
#